data_AF-A0A6H8NSR8-F1
#
_entry.id   AF-A0A6H8NSR8-F1
#
_cell.length_a   1.000
_cell.length_b   1.000
_cell.length_c   1.000
_cell.angle_alpha   90.00
_cell.angle_beta   90.00
_cell.angle_gamma   90.00
#
_symmetry.space_group_name_H-M   'P 1'
#
loop_
_entity.id
_entity.type
_entity.pdbx_description
1 polymer ?
#
loop_
_entity_poly.entity_id
_entity_poly.type
_entity_poly.pdbx_seq_one_letter_code
_entity_poly.pdbx_strand_id
1 'polypeptide(L)' 'MKKENTKEVLMEGEFFENKKNREKLIKTLIIHLNSYLEAENNLQKIKILVKIYQNLQKCS' A
#
# COMPACT_ATOMS: atom_id res chain seq x y z
N MET A 1 26.35 -19.57 -23.15
CA MET A 1 25.26 -19.35 -22.18
C MET A 1 25.70 -18.21 -21.26
N LYS A 2 25.14 -17.00 -21.44
CA LYS A 2 25.48 -15.85 -20.59
C LYS A 2 24.93 -16.17 -19.19
N LYS A 3 25.81 -16.30 -18.20
CA LYS A 3 25.40 -16.34 -16.79
C LYS A 3 24.90 -14.94 -16.46
N GLU A 4 23.61 -14.69 -16.68
CA GLU A 4 22.96 -13.55 -16.07
C GLU A 4 23.16 -13.66 -14.57
N ASN A 5 23.71 -12.59 -14.00
CA ASN A 5 24.24 -12.58 -12.65
C ASN A 5 23.04 -12.73 -11.71
N THR A 6 22.95 -13.83 -10.96
CA THR A 6 21.76 -14.20 -10.16
C THR A 6 21.31 -13.10 -9.19
N LYS A 7 22.22 -12.17 -8.85
CA LYS A 7 21.96 -10.97 -8.06
C LYS A 7 21.10 -9.91 -8.78
N GLU A 8 21.24 -9.75 -10.10
CA GLU A 8 20.41 -8.82 -10.89
C GLU A 8 18.97 -9.30 -10.96
N VAL A 9 18.76 -10.59 -11.22
CA VAL A 9 17.41 -11.21 -11.28
C VAL A 9 16.67 -11.11 -9.94
N LEU A 10 17.39 -11.27 -8.81
CA LEU A 10 16.81 -11.12 -7.47
C LEU A 10 16.46 -9.67 -7.15
N MET A 11 17.32 -8.71 -7.49
CA MET A 11 17.04 -7.27 -7.33
C MET A 11 15.84 -6.80 -8.16
N GLU A 12 15.73 -7.27 -9.40
CA GLU A 12 14.56 -6.97 -10.24
C GLU A 12 13.28 -7.53 -9.62
N GLY A 13 13.30 -8.77 -9.12
CA GLY A 13 12.17 -9.37 -8.41
C GLY A 13 11.70 -8.56 -7.20
N GLU A 14 12.63 -8.15 -6.34
CA GLU A 14 12.35 -7.31 -5.17
C GLU A 14 11.81 -5.92 -5.56
N PHE A 15 12.31 -5.34 -6.65
CA PHE A 15 11.82 -4.07 -7.18
C PHE A 15 10.37 -4.15 -7.67
N PHE A 16 10.04 -5.21 -8.43
CA PHE A 16 8.67 -5.41 -8.93
C PHE A 16 7.67 -5.68 -7.81
N GLU A 17 8.03 -6.48 -6.80
CA GLU A 17 7.16 -6.73 -5.65
C GLU A 17 6.97 -5.48 -4.79
N ASN A 18 8.02 -4.67 -4.58
CA ASN A 18 7.89 -3.38 -3.90
C ASN A 18 6.96 -2.41 -4.67
N LYS A 19 7.05 -2.39 -6.00
CA LYS A 19 6.17 -1.57 -6.84
C LYS A 19 4.71 -2.00 -6.72
N LYS A 20 4.42 -3.31 -6.83
CA LYS A 20 3.06 -3.86 -6.65
C LYS A 20 2.51 -3.58 -5.26
N ASN A 21 3.32 -3.73 -4.23
CA ASN A 21 2.92 -3.43 -2.86
C ASN A 21 2.58 -1.95 -2.66
N ARG A 22 3.35 -1.03 -3.26
CA ARG A 22 3.04 0.40 -3.27
C ARG A 22 1.75 0.72 -4.01
N GLU A 23 1.54 0.14 -5.19
CA GLU A 23 0.30 0.35 -5.96
C GLU A 23 -0.94 -0.14 -5.19
N LYS A 24 -0.84 -1.30 -4.52
CA LYS A 24 -1.91 -1.82 -3.67
C LYS A 24 -2.19 -0.90 -2.48
N LEU A 25 -1.15 -0.40 -1.82
CA LEU A 25 -1.28 0.56 -0.72
C LEU A 25 -2.00 1.84 -1.17
N ILE A 26 -1.57 2.43 -2.29
CA ILE A 26 -2.18 3.66 -2.82
C ILE A 26 -3.67 3.44 -3.13
N LYS A 27 -4.03 2.32 -3.79
CA LYS A 27 -5.43 1.97 -4.08
C LYS A 27 -6.26 1.86 -2.80
N THR A 28 -5.75 1.17 -1.78
CA THR A 28 -6.43 1.04 -0.49
C THR A 28 -6.61 2.37 0.22
N LEU A 29 -5.59 3.25 0.17
CA LEU A 29 -5.68 4.60 0.76
C LEU A 29 -6.75 5.44 0.08
N ILE A 30 -6.82 5.43 -1.26
CA ILE A 30 -7.84 6.17 -2.02
C ILE A 30 -9.25 5.74 -1.60
N ILE A 31 -9.50 4.43 -1.48
CA ILE A 31 -10.81 3.91 -1.05
C ILE A 31 -11.18 4.44 0.34
N HIS A 32 -10.25 4.36 1.30
CA HIS A 32 -10.53 4.84 2.66
C HIS A 32 -10.74 6.35 2.72
N LEU A 33 -9.98 7.13 1.96
CA LEU A 33 -10.15 8.58 1.90
C LEU A 33 -11.51 8.97 1.29
N ASN A 34 -11.96 8.29 0.25
CA ASN A 34 -13.29 8.51 -0.31
C ASN A 34 -14.39 8.19 0.71
N SER A 35 -14.29 7.05 1.41
CA SER A 35 -15.22 6.73 2.50
C SER A 35 -15.19 7.76 3.63
N TYR A 36 -14.04 8.39 3.90
CA TYR A 36 -13.93 9.45 4.90
C TYR A 36 -14.70 10.71 4.49
N LEU A 37 -14.64 11.07 3.20
CA LEU A 37 -15.36 12.22 2.64
C LEU A 37 -16.88 12.01 2.70
N GLU A 38 -17.33 10.78 2.45
CA GLU A 38 -18.76 10.40 2.47
C GLU A 38 -19.33 10.19 3.88
N ALA A 39 -18.48 10.06 4.90
CA ALA A 39 -18.94 9.79 6.27
C ALA A 39 -19.69 11.00 6.86
N GLU A 40 -20.90 10.74 7.37
CA GLU A 40 -21.81 11.78 7.87
C GLU A 40 -21.43 12.28 9.27
N ASN A 41 -20.82 11.43 10.10
CA ASN A 41 -20.50 11.76 11.49
C ASN A 41 -19.04 11.54 11.86
N ASN A 42 -18.63 12.25 12.92
CA ASN A 42 -17.25 12.26 13.40
C ASN A 42 -16.78 10.87 13.86
N LEU A 43 -17.67 10.04 14.42
CA LEU A 43 -17.30 8.70 14.86
C LEU A 43 -16.90 7.80 13.69
N GLN A 44 -17.65 7.84 12.58
CA GLN A 44 -17.30 7.11 11.36
C GLN A 44 -15.97 7.61 10.77
N LYS A 45 -15.79 8.93 10.69
CA LYS A 45 -14.53 9.56 10.26
C LYS A 45 -13.33 9.09 11.07
N ILE A 46 -13.44 9.08 12.40
CA ILE A 46 -12.37 8.59 13.29
C ILE A 46 -12.08 7.10 13.04
N LYS A 47 -13.10 6.25 12.90
CA LYS A 47 -12.89 4.82 12.59
C LYS A 47 -12.14 4.61 11.27
N ILE A 48 -12.42 5.44 10.27
CA ILE A 48 -11.74 5.37 8.98
C ILE A 48 -10.28 5.83 9.11
N LEU A 49 -10.01 6.91 9.85
CA LEU A 49 -8.64 7.36 10.13
C LEU A 49 -7.82 6.29 10.86
N VAL A 50 -8.40 5.59 11.83
CA VAL A 50 -7.75 4.47 12.52
C VAL A 50 -7.40 3.34 11.53
N LYS A 51 -8.30 2.99 10.60
CA LYS A 51 -8.02 1.99 9.57
C LYS A 51 -6.89 2.41 8.63
N ILE A 52 -6.86 3.69 8.22
CA ILE A 52 -5.77 4.25 7.41
C ILE A 52 -4.44 4.11 8.16
N TYR A 53 -4.39 4.51 9.42
CA TYR A 53 -3.19 4.41 10.25
C TYR A 53 -2.68 2.96 10.38
N GLN A 54 -3.58 2.02 10.68
CA GLN A 54 -3.23 0.59 10.78
C GLN A 54 -2.68 0.03 9.46
N ASN A 55 -3.23 0.44 8.31
CA ASN A 55 -2.74 0.01 7.01
C ASN A 55 -1.34 0.58 6.71
N LEU A 56 -1.06 1.82 7.11
CA LEU A 56 0.26 2.41 6.97
C LEU A 56 1.30 1.71 7.85
N GLN A 57 0.94 1.33 9.09
CA GLN A 57 1.85 0.59 9.97
C GLN A 57 2.23 -0.79 9.42
N LYS A 58 1.33 -1.48 8.71
CA LYS A 58 1.61 -2.79 8.09
C LYS A 58 2.58 -2.70 6.90
N CYS A 59 2.80 -1.50 6.37
CA CYS A 59 3.68 -1.25 5.24
C CYS A 59 5.03 -0.65 5.67
N SER A 60 5.27 -0.50 6.97
CA SER A 60 6.52 0.01 7.54
C SER A 60 7.44 -1.12 8.01
#